data_AF-A0A1C6FSQ0-F1
#
_entry.id   AF-A0A1C6FSQ0-F1
#
_cell.length_a   1.000
_cell.length_b   1.000
_cell.length_c   1.000
_cell.angle_alpha   90.00
_cell.angle_beta   90.00
_cell.angle_gamma   90.00
#
_symmetry.space_group_name_H-M   'P 1'
#
loop_
_entity.id
_entity.type
_entity.pdbx_description
1 polymer ?
#
loop_
_entity_poly.entity_id
_entity_poly.type
_entity_poly.pdbx_seq_one_letter_code
_entity_poly.pdbx_strand_id
1 'polypeptide(L)'
;MEYGEFNSINTSLVEYERTTKKLPTMKSLDSDKKPSGIPKTKDAVVEEKIDFSKVKVEPLFEEYVDFETFSKSDFRAVKVKACEAVKKSKKLLQFTLDDGTGTDRTILSGIHAYYEPEELVGKTLIAITNLPPRAMMGIDSCGMLLSAVHEEEGEEKLHLLMVDNHIPAGAKLY
;
A
#
# COMPACT_ATOMS: atom_id res chain seq x y z
N MET A 1 33.78 -47.57 3.01
CA MET A 1 34.84 -46.69 3.53
C MET A 1 34.69 -45.39 2.75
N GLU A 2 34.36 -44.24 3.32
CA GLU A 2 34.37 -43.81 4.72
C GLU A 2 33.43 -42.61 4.79
N TYR A 3 32.43 -42.67 5.67
CA TYR A 3 31.55 -41.55 6.00
C TYR A 3 32.25 -40.75 7.10
N GLY A 4 32.43 -39.44 6.88
CA GLY A 4 32.91 -38.50 7.89
C GLY A 4 31.75 -37.80 8.61
N GLU A 5 31.51 -38.23 9.84
CA GLU A 5 30.89 -37.52 10.99
C GLU A 5 31.66 -36.21 11.31
N PHE A 6 31.18 -35.15 11.99
CA PHE A 6 30.22 -34.99 13.09
C PHE A 6 29.89 -33.48 13.35
N ASN A 7 28.66 -33.21 13.80
CA ASN A 7 28.18 -32.17 14.75
C ASN A 7 28.72 -30.72 14.76
N SER A 8 27.79 -29.77 14.57
CA SER A 8 27.56 -28.71 15.57
C SER A 8 26.08 -28.31 15.65
N ILE A 9 25.64 -28.10 16.89
CA ILE A 9 24.28 -27.85 17.38
C ILE A 9 24.20 -26.38 17.76
N ASN A 10 23.10 -25.67 17.48
CA ASN A 10 22.42 -24.75 18.41
C ASN A 10 21.26 -24.00 17.72
N THR A 11 20.02 -24.13 18.19
CA THR A 11 19.43 -23.51 19.40
C THR A 11 18.95 -22.09 19.11
N SER A 12 17.67 -21.98 18.73
CA SER A 12 16.90 -20.73 18.84
C SER A 12 15.37 -20.92 18.73
N LEU A 13 14.88 -22.07 18.29
CA LEU A 13 13.43 -22.29 18.09
C LEU A 13 12.68 -22.94 19.26
N VAL A 14 13.36 -23.28 20.36
CA VAL A 14 12.75 -24.03 21.49
C VAL A 14 12.45 -23.14 22.71
N GLU A 15 12.82 -21.85 22.69
CA GLU A 15 12.69 -20.97 23.86
C GLU A 15 11.46 -20.04 23.88
N TYR A 16 10.65 -19.95 22.82
CA TYR A 16 9.50 -19.02 22.84
C TYR A 16 8.21 -19.59 23.44
N GLU A 17 8.06 -20.92 23.56
CA GLU A 17 6.80 -21.52 24.01
C GLU A 17 6.73 -21.89 25.51
N ARG A 18 7.74 -21.56 26.34
CA ARG A 18 7.80 -22.04 27.73
C ARG A 18 7.84 -21.01 28.85
N THR A 19 7.75 -19.72 28.56
CA THR A 19 7.72 -18.65 29.57
C THR A 19 6.55 -17.71 29.24
N THR A 20 5.32 -18.01 29.67
CA THR A 20 4.80 -17.41 30.91
C THR A 20 3.45 -18.06 31.27
N LYS A 21 3.50 -19.19 31.99
CA LYS A 21 2.35 -19.75 32.71
C LYS A 21 2.79 -19.94 34.16
N LYS A 22 2.03 -19.35 35.11
CA LYS A 22 2.12 -19.34 36.61
C LYS A 22 2.44 -17.91 37.13
N LEU A 23 1.69 -17.22 37.99
CA LEU A 23 0.72 -17.47 39.10
C LEU A 23 0.01 -16.11 39.42
N PRO A 24 -0.84 -15.90 40.47
CA PRO A 24 -1.77 -16.75 41.26
C PRO A 24 -3.21 -16.15 41.38
N THR A 25 -4.16 -16.93 41.90
CA THR A 25 -5.53 -16.53 42.27
C THR A 25 -5.58 -15.75 43.59
N MET A 26 -6.37 -14.66 43.65
CA MET A 26 -6.81 -14.03 44.90
C MET A 26 -8.31 -13.71 44.91
N LYS A 27 -8.88 -13.87 46.11
CA LYS A 27 -10.28 -13.87 46.52
C LYS A 27 -11.02 -12.54 46.33
N SER A 28 -12.34 -12.65 46.25
CA SER A 28 -13.36 -11.61 46.35
C SER A 28 -13.40 -10.93 47.73
N LEU A 29 -13.55 -9.60 47.74
CA LEU A 29 -14.15 -8.82 48.83
C LEU A 29 -15.03 -7.72 48.24
N ASP A 30 -16.26 -7.64 48.75
CA ASP A 30 -17.31 -6.70 48.36
C ASP A 30 -17.10 -5.25 48.85
N SER A 31 -17.82 -4.35 48.17
CA SER A 31 -18.45 -3.09 48.61
C SER A 31 -17.89 -1.73 48.13
N ASP A 32 -18.74 -1.10 47.30
CA ASP A 32 -19.12 0.33 47.23
C ASP A 32 -18.20 1.41 46.64
N LYS A 33 -18.41 1.72 45.33
CA LYS A 33 -18.97 3.02 44.82
C LYS A 33 -18.79 3.18 43.29
N LYS A 34 -19.91 3.31 42.56
CA LYS A 34 -20.03 4.00 41.24
C LYS A 34 -20.14 5.53 41.48
N PRO A 35 -20.13 6.43 40.47
CA PRO A 35 -20.02 6.30 39.00
C PRO A 35 -18.82 7.12 38.45
N SER A 36 -18.40 7.15 37.17
CA SER A 36 -19.05 7.39 35.87
C SER A 36 -17.98 7.12 34.78
N GLY A 37 -18.32 6.59 33.60
CA GLY A 37 -18.50 7.42 32.41
C GLY A 37 -17.32 7.32 31.44
N ILE A 38 -17.49 6.49 30.39
CA ILE A 38 -16.99 6.55 28.99
C ILE A 38 -17.01 5.09 28.46
N PRO A 39 -17.90 4.74 27.51
CA PRO A 39 -17.85 3.44 26.86
C PRO A 39 -16.63 3.39 25.95
N LYS A 40 -15.67 2.51 26.25
CA LYS A 40 -14.68 2.04 25.28
C LYS A 40 -15.41 1.11 24.30
N THR A 41 -15.92 1.64 23.20
CA THR A 41 -16.24 0.83 22.02
C THR A 41 -14.91 0.37 21.43
N LYS A 42 -14.51 -0.85 21.79
CA LYS A 42 -13.59 -1.63 20.99
C LYS A 42 -14.39 -2.05 19.76
N ASP A 43 -14.26 -1.30 18.68
CA ASP A 43 -14.72 -1.77 17.38
C ASP A 43 -13.94 -3.05 17.08
N ALA A 44 -14.63 -4.17 17.20
CA ALA A 44 -14.13 -5.45 16.75
C ALA A 44 -13.99 -5.35 15.24
N VAL A 45 -12.75 -5.30 14.76
CA VAL A 45 -12.45 -5.49 13.34
C VAL A 45 -12.95 -6.88 12.97
N VAL A 46 -14.09 -6.93 12.28
CA VAL A 46 -14.56 -8.15 11.64
C VAL A 46 -13.58 -8.39 10.50
N GLU A 47 -12.77 -9.43 10.64
CA GLU A 47 -11.85 -9.86 9.60
C GLU A 47 -12.70 -10.47 8.47
N GLU A 48 -13.08 -9.62 7.51
CA GLU A 48 -13.84 -10.03 6.34
C GLU A 48 -12.95 -10.92 5.48
N LYS A 49 -13.34 -12.19 5.32
CA LYS A 49 -12.60 -13.11 4.45
C LYS A 49 -12.80 -12.69 3.00
N ILE A 50 -11.75 -12.17 2.39
CA ILE A 50 -11.75 -11.78 0.98
C ILE A 50 -11.75 -13.06 0.12
N ASP A 51 -12.75 -13.20 -0.76
CA ASP A 51 -12.86 -14.29 -1.72
C ASP A 51 -12.31 -13.85 -3.08
N PHE A 52 -11.30 -14.55 -3.60
CA PHE A 52 -10.70 -14.29 -4.90
C PHE A 52 -11.05 -15.36 -5.96
N SER A 53 -12.00 -16.25 -5.67
CA SER A 53 -12.34 -17.39 -6.54
C SER A 53 -12.81 -17.02 -7.94
N LYS A 54 -13.30 -15.79 -8.13
CA LYS A 54 -13.83 -15.27 -9.41
C LYS A 54 -12.92 -14.25 -10.08
N VAL A 55 -11.70 -14.05 -9.54
CA VAL A 55 -10.71 -13.16 -10.14
C VAL A 55 -10.03 -13.88 -11.30
N LYS A 56 -10.00 -13.21 -12.44
CA LYS A 56 -9.25 -13.66 -13.61
C LYS A 56 -7.88 -13.00 -13.61
N VAL A 57 -6.84 -13.82 -13.49
CA VAL A 57 -5.45 -13.37 -13.52
C VAL A 57 -4.96 -13.39 -14.97
N GLU A 58 -4.41 -12.28 -15.43
CA GLU A 58 -3.77 -12.21 -16.75
C GLU A 58 -2.52 -13.10 -16.79
N PRO A 59 -2.19 -13.69 -17.96
CA PRO A 59 -0.98 -14.49 -18.10
C PRO A 59 0.25 -13.66 -17.75
N LEU A 60 1.16 -14.25 -16.97
CA LEU A 60 2.46 -13.64 -16.70
C LEU A 60 3.30 -13.62 -18.00
N PHE A 61 4.17 -12.62 -18.13
CA PHE A 61 5.15 -12.61 -19.22
C PHE A 61 6.09 -13.81 -19.11
N GLU A 62 6.38 -14.46 -20.25
CA GLU A 62 7.33 -15.58 -20.32
C GLU A 62 8.79 -15.11 -20.32
N GLU A 63 9.04 -13.89 -20.80
CA GLU A 63 10.38 -13.30 -20.88
C GLU A 63 10.77 -12.63 -19.56
N TYR A 64 11.97 -12.92 -19.08
CA TYR A 64 12.53 -12.23 -17.92
C TYR A 64 13.09 -10.86 -18.31
N VAL A 65 12.77 -9.84 -17.50
CA VAL A 65 13.45 -8.54 -17.56
C VAL A 65 14.75 -8.62 -16.76
N ASP A 66 15.84 -8.07 -17.30
CA ASP A 66 17.09 -7.96 -16.55
C ASP A 66 17.02 -6.84 -15.50
N PHE A 67 17.85 -6.96 -14.46
CA PHE A 67 17.88 -6.00 -13.36
C PHE A 67 18.29 -4.59 -13.80
N GLU A 68 19.17 -4.45 -14.79
CA GLU A 68 19.61 -3.14 -15.27
C GLU A 68 18.46 -2.39 -15.94
N THR A 69 17.67 -3.09 -16.76
CA THR A 69 16.46 -2.54 -17.40
C THR A 69 15.44 -2.12 -16.36
N PHE A 70 15.16 -2.94 -15.35
CA PHE A 70 14.25 -2.58 -14.26
C PHE A 70 14.73 -1.36 -13.47
N SER A 71 16.00 -1.36 -13.06
CA SER A 71 16.58 -0.30 -12.22
C SER A 71 16.69 1.08 -12.90
N LYS A 72 16.55 1.13 -14.24
CA LYS A 72 16.45 2.39 -15.00
C LYS A 72 15.13 3.12 -14.76
N SER A 73 14.07 2.45 -14.34
CA SER A 73 12.81 3.09 -13.96
C SER A 73 12.93 3.71 -12.56
N ASP A 74 12.59 4.99 -12.43
CA ASP A 74 12.65 5.69 -11.14
C ASP A 74 11.27 5.74 -10.50
N PHE A 75 11.03 4.79 -9.59
CA PHE A 75 9.81 4.70 -8.81
C PHE A 75 9.97 5.44 -7.48
N ARG A 76 9.01 6.31 -7.17
CA ARG A 76 9.02 7.16 -5.98
C ARG A 76 7.69 7.11 -5.24
N ALA A 77 7.78 7.16 -3.91
CA ALA A 77 6.65 7.55 -3.09
C ALA A 77 6.40 9.06 -3.27
N VAL A 78 5.17 9.43 -3.60
CA VAL A 78 4.75 10.81 -3.84
C VAL A 78 3.60 11.18 -2.93
N LYS A 79 3.57 12.42 -2.42
CA LYS A 79 2.48 12.92 -1.58
C LYS A 79 1.50 13.71 -2.43
N VAL A 80 0.21 13.44 -2.28
CA VAL A 80 -0.82 14.21 -2.97
C VAL A 80 -1.05 15.54 -2.25
N LYS A 81 -0.61 16.64 -2.87
CA LYS A 81 -0.86 18.01 -2.39
C LYS A 81 -2.23 18.51 -2.83
N ALA A 82 -2.61 18.24 -4.08
CA ALA A 82 -3.92 18.56 -4.62
C ALA A 82 -4.34 17.50 -5.64
N CYS A 83 -5.64 17.30 -5.78
CA CYS A 83 -6.26 16.47 -6.81
C CYS A 83 -7.52 17.18 -7.32
N GLU A 84 -7.70 17.24 -8.64
CA GLU A 84 -8.85 17.91 -9.27
C GLU A 84 -9.32 17.15 -10.51
N ALA A 85 -10.61 17.16 -10.79
CA ALA A 85 -11.15 16.62 -12.04
C ALA A 85 -10.79 17.54 -13.23
N VAL A 86 -10.31 16.94 -14.32
CA VAL A 86 -9.95 17.70 -15.52
C VAL A 86 -11.22 18.10 -16.27
N LYS A 87 -11.56 19.39 -16.31
CA LYS A 87 -12.81 19.94 -16.90
C LYS A 87 -13.16 19.44 -18.32
N LYS A 88 -12.15 19.10 -19.12
CA LYS A 88 -12.31 18.62 -20.51
C LYS A 88 -12.39 17.09 -20.64
N SER A 89 -12.38 16.35 -19.53
CA SER A 89 -12.39 14.88 -19.51
C SER A 89 -13.30 14.35 -18.42
N LYS A 90 -14.05 13.29 -18.74
CA LYS A 90 -14.85 12.56 -17.73
C LYS A 90 -14.02 11.54 -16.95
N LYS A 91 -12.83 11.18 -17.44
CA LYS A 91 -12.02 10.07 -16.91
C LYS A 91 -10.76 10.51 -16.17
N LEU A 92 -10.32 11.75 -16.36
CA LEU A 92 -9.01 12.20 -15.89
C LEU A 92 -9.10 13.00 -14.60
N LEU A 93 -8.26 12.62 -13.65
CA LEU A 93 -7.87 13.42 -12.51
C LEU A 93 -6.50 14.03 -12.74
N GLN A 94 -6.30 15.25 -12.29
CA GLN A 94 -5.04 15.96 -12.25
C GLN A 94 -4.51 16.00 -10.82
N PHE A 95 -3.28 15.54 -10.64
CA PHE A 95 -2.60 15.52 -9.36
C PHE A 95 -1.48 16.56 -9.34
N THR A 96 -1.42 17.31 -8.25
CA THR A 96 -0.23 18.07 -7.85
C THR A 96 0.45 17.28 -6.73
N LEU A 97 1.68 16.84 -6.97
CA LEU A 97 2.38 15.86 -6.16
C LEU A 97 3.69 16.43 -5.61
N ASP A 98 4.01 16.06 -4.38
CA ASP A 98 5.36 16.18 -3.82
C ASP A 98 6.15 14.90 -4.08
N ASP A 99 7.23 14.99 -4.83
CA ASP A 99 8.16 13.88 -5.10
C ASP A 99 9.50 14.03 -4.34
N GLY A 100 9.56 14.94 -3.37
CA GLY A 100 10.76 15.19 -2.56
C GLY A 100 11.82 16.06 -3.25
N THR A 101 11.61 16.50 -4.49
CA THR A 101 12.57 17.38 -5.20
C THR A 101 12.45 18.85 -4.79
N GLY A 102 11.39 19.22 -4.08
CA GLY A 102 11.06 20.60 -3.73
C GLY A 102 10.30 21.35 -4.84
N THR A 103 10.07 20.72 -5.98
CA THR A 103 9.19 21.23 -7.05
C THR A 103 7.94 20.37 -7.14
N ASP A 104 6.79 21.01 -7.36
CA ASP A 104 5.54 20.28 -7.54
C ASP A 104 5.51 19.57 -8.89
N ARG A 105 5.11 18.30 -8.88
CA ARG A 105 4.95 17.48 -10.06
C ARG A 105 3.48 17.36 -10.45
N THR A 106 3.19 17.56 -11.73
CA THR A 106 1.86 17.30 -12.29
C THR A 106 1.81 15.91 -12.91
N ILE A 107 0.85 15.08 -12.50
CA ILE A 107 0.53 13.80 -13.16
C ILE A 107 -0.97 13.75 -13.43
N LEU A 108 -1.35 13.27 -14.61
CA LEU A 108 -2.74 12.99 -14.96
C LEU A 108 -2.99 11.49 -14.89
N SER A 109 -4.11 11.09 -14.28
CA SER A 109 -4.49 9.67 -14.18
C SER A 109 -5.94 9.44 -14.60
N GLY A 110 -6.17 8.37 -15.34
CA GLY A 110 -7.47 7.98 -15.90
C GLY A 110 -8.43 7.30 -14.92
N ILE A 111 -8.36 7.65 -13.64
CA ILE A 111 -9.00 6.89 -12.55
C ILE A 111 -10.22 7.58 -11.93
N HIS A 112 -10.74 8.63 -12.57
CA HIS A 112 -11.88 9.39 -12.05
C HIS A 112 -13.17 8.56 -11.88
N ALA A 113 -13.30 7.45 -12.61
CA ALA A 113 -14.42 6.53 -12.44
C ALA A 113 -14.35 5.69 -11.15
N TYR A 114 -13.17 5.64 -10.53
CA TYR A 114 -12.89 4.78 -9.37
C TYR A 114 -12.63 5.58 -8.09
N TYR A 115 -12.19 6.84 -8.22
CA TYR A 115 -11.86 7.68 -7.09
C TYR A 115 -12.34 9.11 -7.28
N GLU A 116 -12.78 9.71 -6.18
CA GLU A 116 -13.06 11.14 -6.09
C GLU A 116 -11.77 11.92 -5.76
N PRO A 117 -11.65 13.19 -6.16
CA PRO A 117 -10.44 13.98 -5.86
C PRO A 117 -10.17 14.13 -4.35
N GLU A 118 -11.20 14.31 -3.54
CA GLU A 118 -11.09 14.66 -2.12
C GLU A 118 -10.52 13.52 -1.26
N GLU A 119 -10.77 12.26 -1.62
CA GLU A 119 -10.25 11.12 -0.87
C GLU A 119 -8.76 10.86 -1.13
N LEU A 120 -8.22 11.43 -2.21
CA LEU A 120 -6.84 11.25 -2.64
C LEU A 120 -5.89 12.29 -2.05
N VAL A 121 -6.39 13.47 -1.69
CA VAL A 121 -5.58 14.53 -1.08
C VAL A 121 -5.00 14.05 0.26
N GLY A 122 -3.70 14.27 0.46
CA GLY A 122 -2.98 13.83 1.65
C GLY A 122 -2.60 12.34 1.67
N LYS A 123 -2.96 11.56 0.63
CA LYS A 123 -2.48 10.18 0.49
C LYS A 123 -1.04 10.14 -0.02
N THR A 124 -0.41 9.00 0.20
CA THR A 124 0.91 8.68 -0.34
C THR A 124 0.75 7.62 -1.42
N LEU A 125 1.19 7.93 -2.63
CA LEU A 125 1.02 7.10 -3.81
C LEU A 125 2.39 6.66 -4.34
N ILE A 126 2.40 5.67 -5.23
CA ILE A 126 3.59 5.29 -5.99
C ILE A 126 3.49 5.85 -7.41
N ALA A 127 4.56 6.50 -7.86
CA ALA A 127 4.68 7.00 -9.21
C ALA A 127 6.01 6.61 -9.84
N ILE A 128 6.02 6.40 -11.16
CA ILE A 128 7.25 6.48 -11.95
C ILE A 128 7.46 7.94 -12.38
N THR A 129 8.65 8.48 -12.11
CA THR A 129 8.93 9.93 -12.20
C THR A 129 9.84 10.30 -13.36
N ASN A 130 10.48 9.33 -14.00
CA ASN A 130 11.43 9.54 -15.09
C ASN A 130 10.91 9.16 -16.48
N LEU A 131 9.58 9.15 -16.66
CA LEU A 131 8.97 9.09 -17.99
C LEU A 131 9.02 10.46 -18.67
N PRO A 132 9.18 10.52 -20.00
CA PRO A 132 9.05 11.77 -20.73
C PRO A 132 7.65 12.38 -20.52
N PRO A 133 7.53 13.72 -20.43
CA PRO A 133 6.23 14.37 -20.29
C PRO A 133 5.30 13.99 -21.44
N ARG A 134 4.05 13.64 -21.08
CA ARG A 134 3.00 13.32 -22.05
C ARG A 134 1.88 14.35 -21.95
N ALA A 135 1.70 15.15 -22.98
CA ALA A 135 0.59 16.09 -23.06
C ALA A 135 -0.75 15.35 -23.20
N MET A 136 -1.69 15.64 -22.31
CA MET A 136 -3.07 15.15 -22.38
C MET A 136 -4.02 16.31 -22.06
N MET A 137 -4.99 16.55 -22.94
CA MET A 137 -5.93 17.69 -22.82
C MET A 137 -5.26 19.08 -22.65
N GLY A 138 -4.02 19.22 -23.13
CA GLY A 138 -3.25 20.48 -23.04
C GLY A 138 -2.48 20.65 -21.72
N ILE A 139 -2.38 19.61 -20.90
CA ILE A 139 -1.61 19.58 -19.65
C ILE A 139 -0.53 18.51 -19.77
N ASP A 140 0.70 18.83 -19.40
CA ASP A 140 1.81 17.88 -19.42
C ASP A 140 1.77 16.98 -18.18
N SER A 141 1.58 15.68 -18.40
CA SER A 141 1.71 14.65 -17.36
C SER A 141 3.17 14.21 -17.26
N CYS A 142 3.82 14.58 -16.17
CA CYS A 142 5.24 14.34 -15.90
C CYS A 142 5.43 13.08 -15.05
N GLY A 143 4.94 11.94 -15.54
CA GLY A 143 5.02 10.66 -14.84
C GLY A 143 3.74 9.85 -14.95
N MET A 144 3.68 8.76 -14.18
CA MET A 144 2.53 7.87 -14.13
C MET A 144 2.36 7.30 -12.73
N LEU A 145 1.13 7.35 -12.20
CA LEU A 145 0.76 6.68 -10.95
C LEU A 145 0.58 5.17 -11.18
N LEU A 146 0.97 4.35 -10.21
CA LEU A 146 0.81 2.90 -10.30
C LEU A 146 -0.50 2.45 -9.66
N SER A 147 -1.22 1.60 -10.40
CA SER A 147 -2.46 0.96 -9.95
C SER A 147 -2.40 -0.53 -10.25
N ALA A 148 -3.00 -1.35 -9.39
CA ALA A 148 -3.29 -2.75 -9.68
C ALA A 148 -4.66 -2.84 -10.35
N VAL A 149 -4.75 -3.59 -11.45
CA VAL A 149 -5.98 -3.82 -12.19
C VAL A 149 -6.24 -5.31 -12.27
N HIS A 150 -7.50 -5.73 -12.12
CA HIS A 150 -7.92 -7.11 -12.32
C HIS A 150 -9.36 -7.18 -12.84
N GLU A 151 -9.73 -8.31 -13.43
CA GLU A 151 -11.10 -8.60 -13.85
C GLU A 151 -11.76 -9.52 -12.81
N GLU A 152 -12.92 -9.13 -12.29
CA GLU A 152 -13.73 -9.92 -11.37
C GLU A 152 -15.16 -9.96 -11.90
N GLU A 153 -15.71 -11.16 -12.12
CA GLU A 153 -17.06 -11.36 -12.68
C GLU A 153 -17.33 -10.64 -14.02
N GLY A 154 -16.28 -10.35 -14.81
CA GLY A 154 -16.39 -9.63 -16.08
C GLY A 154 -16.35 -8.12 -15.97
N GLU A 155 -16.11 -7.57 -14.78
CA GLU A 155 -15.90 -6.15 -14.53
C GLU A 155 -14.43 -5.86 -14.21
N GLU A 156 -13.89 -4.79 -14.79
CA GLU A 156 -12.55 -4.30 -14.47
C GLU A 156 -12.58 -3.54 -13.14
N LYS A 157 -11.71 -3.94 -12.21
CA LYS A 157 -11.49 -3.26 -10.93
C LYS A 157 -10.09 -2.65 -10.90
N LEU A 158 -10.00 -1.43 -10.36
CA LEU A 158 -8.75 -0.69 -10.24
C LEU A 158 -8.49 -0.28 -8.80
N HIS A 159 -7.29 -0.62 -8.32
CA HIS A 159 -6.79 -0.25 -7.00
C HIS A 159 -5.56 0.63 -7.16
N LEU A 160 -5.69 1.91 -6.86
CA LEU A 160 -4.56 2.83 -6.83
C LEU A 160 -3.63 2.41 -5.68
N LEU A 161 -2.32 2.28 -5.95
CA LEU A 161 -1.38 1.86 -4.93
C LEU A 161 -1.12 3.00 -3.94
N MET A 162 -1.80 2.92 -2.80
CA MET A 162 -1.59 3.80 -1.66
C MET A 162 -0.70 3.10 -0.64
N VAL A 163 0.31 3.80 -0.16
CA VAL A 163 1.25 3.29 0.86
C VAL A 163 1.16 4.10 2.14
N ASP A 164 1.84 3.62 3.18
CA ASP A 164 1.86 4.25 4.49
C ASP A 164 2.28 5.73 4.43
N ASN A 165 1.55 6.59 5.14
CA ASN A 165 1.78 8.03 5.15
C ASN A 165 3.07 8.48 5.87
N HIS A 166 3.71 7.61 6.65
CA HIS A 166 5.01 7.86 7.27
C HIS A 166 6.17 7.75 6.28
N ILE A 167 5.96 7.14 5.10
CA ILE A 167 6.99 7.10 4.04
C ILE A 167 7.19 8.52 3.50
N PRO A 168 8.42 9.07 3.52
CA PRO A 168 8.65 10.44 3.09
C PRO A 168 8.47 10.61 1.57
N ALA A 169 8.12 11.84 1.15
CA ALA A 169 8.11 12.18 -0.28
C ALA A 169 9.48 11.95 -0.90
N GLY A 170 9.51 11.37 -2.10
CA GLY A 170 10.75 11.06 -2.82
C GLY A 170 11.49 9.81 -2.35
N ALA A 171 10.95 9.06 -1.39
CA ALA A 171 11.48 7.74 -1.06
C ALA A 171 11.50 6.85 -2.31
N LYS A 172 12.64 6.23 -2.58
CA LYS A 172 12.86 5.39 -3.77
C LYS A 172 12.40 3.96 -3.52
N LEU A 173 11.75 3.37 -4.53
CA LEU A 173 11.37 1.96 -4.55
C LEU A 173 12.42 1.18 -5.36
N TYR A 174 12.77 -0.01 -4.85
CA TYR A 174 13.70 -0.97 -5.44
C TYR A 174 13.05 -2.34 -5.50
#